data_AF-A0A022QSR7-F1
#
_entry.id   AF-A0A022QSR7-F1
#
_cell.length_a   1.000
_cell.length_b   1.000
_cell.length_c   1.000
_cell.angle_alpha   90.00
_cell.angle_beta   90.00
_cell.angle_gamma   90.00
#
_symmetry.space_group_name_H-M   'P 1'
#
loop_
_entity.id
_entity.type
_entity.pdbx_description
1 polymer ?
#
loop_
_entity_poly.entity_id
_entity_poly.type
_entity_poly.pdbx_seq_one_letter_code
_entity_poly.pdbx_strand_id
1 'polypeptide(L)'
;LFKAMEQEQGIASAKKVWESVKYYTVKCAECSKWRLIPSKEKYEEIREKIEEQPFVCETAREWRPEISCKDESDVKQDGTMRWAMDRPRIPQTPSGWQRILRIRAEGGTKFADVYYVAPSNKRLRSMVELHRYIDEHPEYAQEGVSISQFSFQPPVPLDEKYSAKRRSGAYGAIETQNNDSAAPQTQN
;
A
#
# COMPACT_ATOMS: atom_id res chain seq x y z
N LEU A 1 -9.38 -2.38 1.36
CA LEU A 1 -9.45 -0.95 0.96
C LEU A 1 -8.31 -0.62 0.03
N PHE A 2 -8.53 0.30 -0.91
CA PHE A 2 -7.52 0.58 -1.93
C PHE A 2 -7.27 2.07 -2.13
N LYS A 3 -6.05 2.36 -2.53
CA LYS A 3 -5.59 3.68 -2.97
C LYS A 3 -5.26 3.58 -4.44
N ALA A 4 -5.79 4.49 -5.23
CA ALA A 4 -5.43 4.61 -6.63
C ALA A 4 -4.29 5.64 -6.74
N MET A 5 -3.23 5.24 -7.42
CA MET A 5 -1.94 5.94 -7.47
C MET A 5 -1.49 6.14 -8.92
N GLU A 6 -0.94 7.31 -9.23
CA GLU A 6 -0.42 7.63 -10.57
C GLU A 6 1.01 7.10 -10.74
N GLN A 7 1.35 6.70 -11.96
CA GLN A 7 2.72 6.34 -12.35
C GLN A 7 3.49 7.62 -12.66
N GLU A 8 4.53 7.93 -11.88
CA GLU A 8 5.45 9.03 -12.21
C GLU A 8 6.07 8.77 -13.60
N GLN A 9 5.67 9.56 -14.60
CA GLN A 9 6.44 9.74 -15.83
C GLN A 9 7.47 10.85 -15.58
N GLY A 10 8.66 10.64 -16.15
CA GLY A 10 9.89 11.38 -15.94
C GLY A 10 9.81 12.88 -15.62
N ILE A 11 10.68 13.26 -14.68
CA ILE A 11 11.17 14.60 -14.35
C ILE A 11 10.14 15.54 -13.69
N ALA A 12 10.00 15.39 -12.36
CA ALA A 12 9.58 16.50 -11.51
C ALA A 12 10.46 16.56 -10.25
N SER A 13 10.87 17.79 -9.93
CA SER A 13 11.77 18.17 -8.84
C SER A 13 11.48 17.47 -7.52
N ALA A 14 12.53 17.18 -6.74
CA ALA A 14 12.56 16.47 -5.46
C ALA A 14 11.62 17.00 -4.34
N LYS A 15 10.71 17.94 -4.63
CA LYS A 15 9.89 18.64 -3.65
C LYS A 15 8.53 18.03 -3.34
N LYS A 16 7.98 17.03 -4.05
CA LYS A 16 6.67 16.45 -3.67
C LYS A 16 6.47 14.95 -3.96
N VAL A 17 7.37 14.11 -3.47
CA VAL A 17 7.22 12.63 -3.48
C VAL A 17 6.07 12.14 -2.56
N TRP A 18 5.29 13.04 -1.94
CA TRP A 18 4.18 12.72 -1.04
C TRP A 18 2.80 12.70 -1.73
N GLU A 19 2.69 13.20 -2.97
CA GLU A 19 1.44 13.29 -3.74
C GLU A 19 1.12 12.04 -4.59
N SER A 20 1.68 10.87 -4.25
CA SER A 20 1.53 9.67 -5.08
C SER A 20 0.12 9.05 -5.03
N VAL A 21 -0.71 9.41 -4.04
CA VAL A 21 -2.08 8.91 -3.92
C VAL A 21 -3.06 9.94 -4.47
N LYS A 22 -3.82 9.56 -5.50
CA LYS A 22 -4.81 10.44 -6.13
C LYS A 22 -6.20 10.24 -5.53
N TYR A 23 -6.61 8.98 -5.34
CA TYR A 23 -7.93 8.65 -4.82
C TYR A 23 -7.86 7.63 -3.70
N TYR A 24 -8.71 7.84 -2.70
CA TYR A 24 -9.01 6.86 -1.67
C TYR A 24 -10.30 6.15 -2.05
N THR A 25 -10.28 4.82 -1.99
CA THR A 25 -11.42 4.00 -2.42
C THR A 25 -11.66 2.82 -1.49
N VAL A 26 -12.91 2.40 -1.42
CA VAL A 26 -13.33 1.21 -0.70
C VAL A 26 -14.26 0.39 -1.57
N LYS A 27 -14.16 -0.94 -1.45
CA LYS A 27 -15.04 -1.87 -2.14
C LYS A 27 -16.23 -2.18 -1.22
N CYS A 28 -17.44 -2.01 -1.73
CA CYS A 28 -18.65 -2.43 -1.05
C CYS A 28 -18.67 -3.95 -0.83
N ALA A 29 -19.01 -4.39 0.38
CA ALA A 29 -19.10 -5.81 0.74
C ALA A 29 -20.28 -6.52 0.04
N GLU A 30 -21.35 -5.81 -0.29
CA GLU A 30 -22.56 -6.40 -0.89
C GLU A 30 -22.49 -6.47 -2.41
N CYS A 31 -22.28 -5.32 -3.07
CA CYS A 31 -22.30 -5.25 -4.53
C CYS A 31 -20.91 -5.34 -5.19
N SER A 32 -19.83 -5.38 -4.39
CA SER A 32 -18.44 -5.38 -4.87
C SER A 32 -18.02 -4.18 -5.73
N LYS A 33 -18.84 -3.12 -5.80
CA LYS A 33 -18.52 -1.87 -6.50
C LYS A 33 -17.60 -0.98 -5.67
N TRP A 34 -16.83 -0.13 -6.35
CA TRP A 34 -15.91 0.81 -5.72
C TRP A 34 -16.60 2.13 -5.43
N ARG A 35 -16.30 2.66 -4.24
CA ARG A 35 -16.77 3.97 -3.79
C ARG A 35 -15.58 4.86 -3.48
N LEU A 36 -15.66 6.11 -3.92
CA LEU A 36 -14.68 7.15 -3.57
C LEU A 36 -14.91 7.58 -2.12
N ILE A 37 -13.82 7.72 -1.39
CA ILE A 37 -13.80 8.24 -0.03
C ILE A 37 -13.33 9.71 -0.09
N PRO A 38 -14.04 10.64 0.57
CA PRO A 38 -13.85 12.07 0.36
C PRO A 38 -12.53 12.60 0.92
N SER A 39 -11.95 11.94 1.91
CA SER A 39 -10.70 12.36 2.54
C SER A 39 -9.84 11.18 2.98
N LYS A 40 -8.57 11.47 3.27
CA LYS A 40 -7.63 10.48 3.81
C LYS A 40 -8.05 10.02 5.20
N GLU A 41 -8.52 10.94 6.03
CA GLU A 41 -8.93 10.69 7.41
C GLU A 41 -10.10 9.70 7.44
N LYS A 42 -11.13 9.93 6.59
CA LYS A 42 -12.24 9.00 6.47
C LYS A 42 -11.81 7.63 5.93
N TYR A 43 -10.82 7.61 5.04
CA TYR A 43 -10.25 6.35 4.56
C TYR A 43 -9.55 5.58 5.67
N GLU A 44 -8.78 6.27 6.52
CA GLU A 44 -8.07 5.65 7.64
C GLU A 44 -9.05 5.11 8.68
N GLU A 45 -10.14 5.85 8.97
CA GLU A 45 -11.22 5.40 9.84
C GLU A 45 -11.86 4.09 9.36
N ILE A 46 -12.26 4.06 8.08
CA ILE A 46 -12.87 2.86 7.48
C ILE A 46 -11.86 1.70 7.47
N ARG A 47 -10.60 1.95 7.09
CA ARG A 47 -9.54 0.92 7.01
C ARG A 47 -9.22 0.31 8.35
N GLU A 48 -9.16 1.11 9.41
CA GLU A 48 -8.85 0.63 10.75
C GLU A 48 -9.86 -0.43 11.21
N LYS A 49 -11.14 -0.24 10.87
CA LYS A 49 -12.27 -1.05 11.36
C LYS A 49 -12.87 -1.99 10.31
N ILE A 50 -12.26 -2.13 9.13
CA ILE A 50 -12.91 -2.79 7.98
C ILE A 50 -13.20 -4.28 8.20
N GLU A 51 -12.45 -4.95 9.08
CA GLU A 51 -12.69 -6.36 9.41
C GLU A 51 -13.89 -6.53 10.32
N GLU A 52 -14.07 -5.62 11.29
CA GLU A 52 -15.18 -5.62 12.24
C GLU A 52 -16.43 -4.99 11.64
N GLN A 53 -16.26 -3.99 10.77
CA GLN A 53 -17.31 -3.19 10.16
C GLN A 53 -17.10 -3.15 8.64
N PRO A 54 -17.59 -4.18 7.91
CA PRO A 54 -17.54 -4.19 6.46
C PRO A 54 -18.24 -2.96 5.87
N PHE A 55 -17.60 -2.34 4.89
CA PHE A 55 -18.16 -1.17 4.22
C PHE A 55 -19.28 -1.56 3.25
N VAL A 56 -20.44 -0.90 3.35
CA VAL A 56 -21.56 -1.03 2.41
C VAL A 56 -21.88 0.32 1.77
N CYS A 57 -22.64 0.35 0.65
CA CYS A 57 -22.89 1.60 -0.07
C CYS A 57 -23.63 2.62 0.81
N GLU A 58 -24.52 2.15 1.67
CA GLU A 58 -25.29 2.94 2.62
C GLU A 58 -24.38 3.75 3.55
N THR A 59 -23.20 3.21 3.93
CA THR A 59 -22.20 3.95 4.72
C THR A 59 -21.71 5.21 3.99
N ALA A 60 -21.62 5.19 2.66
CA ALA A 60 -21.24 6.38 1.90
C ALA A 60 -22.31 7.47 1.86
N ARG A 61 -23.53 7.22 2.36
CA ARG A 61 -24.56 8.27 2.44
C ARG A 61 -24.19 9.42 3.37
N GLU A 62 -23.23 9.21 4.27
CA GLU A 62 -22.61 10.26 5.08
C GLU A 62 -22.03 11.42 4.23
N TRP A 63 -21.56 11.14 3.00
CA TRP A 63 -21.01 12.15 2.09
C TRP A 63 -21.67 12.16 0.69
N ARG A 64 -22.47 11.16 0.36
CA ARG A 64 -23.20 11.05 -0.91
C ARG A 64 -24.61 10.50 -0.66
N PRO A 65 -25.60 11.33 -0.29
CA PRO A 65 -26.89 10.88 0.26
C PRO A 65 -27.67 9.86 -0.59
N GLU A 66 -27.63 9.98 -1.92
CA GLU A 66 -28.43 9.16 -2.84
C GLU A 66 -27.75 7.83 -3.25
N ILE A 67 -26.55 7.54 -2.72
CA ILE A 67 -25.78 6.36 -3.15
C ILE A 67 -26.43 5.04 -2.69
N SER A 68 -26.39 4.07 -3.57
CA SER A 68 -26.89 2.72 -3.34
C SER A 68 -26.03 1.66 -4.06
N CYS A 69 -26.33 0.39 -3.78
CA CYS A 69 -25.77 -0.73 -4.52
C CYS A 69 -26.23 -0.81 -5.98
N LYS A 70 -27.27 -0.05 -6.39
CA LYS A 70 -27.75 0.00 -7.79
C LYS A 70 -26.88 0.90 -8.65
N ASP A 71 -26.33 1.96 -8.08
CA ASP A 71 -25.45 2.89 -8.79
C ASP A 71 -24.17 2.22 -9.30
N GLU A 72 -23.67 2.72 -10.43
CA GLU A 72 -22.41 2.28 -11.02
C GLU A 72 -21.21 2.51 -10.10
N SER A 73 -20.12 1.78 -10.33
CA SER A 73 -18.86 1.94 -9.60
C SER A 73 -18.27 3.34 -9.85
N ASP A 74 -17.80 4.01 -8.79
CA ASP A 74 -17.25 5.38 -8.89
C ASP A 74 -15.92 5.38 -9.67
N VAL A 75 -15.18 4.28 -9.55
CA VAL A 75 -13.91 4.08 -10.26
C VAL A 75 -13.93 2.69 -10.89
N LYS A 76 -13.36 2.58 -12.09
CA LYS A 76 -13.17 1.32 -12.81
C LYS A 76 -11.67 1.03 -12.88
N GLN A 77 -11.32 -0.25 -12.80
CA GLN A 77 -9.94 -0.68 -12.98
C GLN A 77 -9.65 -0.82 -14.49
N ASP A 78 -9.43 0.31 -15.15
CA ASP A 78 -9.20 0.41 -16.59
C ASP A 78 -7.71 0.35 -17.00
N GLY A 79 -6.81 0.15 -16.02
CA GLY A 79 -5.36 0.08 -16.23
C GLY A 79 -4.66 1.43 -16.24
N THR A 80 -5.38 2.55 -16.09
CA THR A 80 -4.77 3.89 -16.03
C THR A 80 -4.07 4.18 -14.69
N MET A 81 -4.49 3.49 -13.62
CA MET A 81 -3.98 3.70 -12.27
C MET A 81 -3.43 2.43 -11.66
N ARG A 82 -2.36 2.57 -10.86
CA ARG A 82 -1.89 1.48 -9.99
C ARG A 82 -2.67 1.48 -8.69
N TRP A 83 -3.04 0.29 -8.24
CA TRP A 83 -3.85 0.11 -7.05
C TRP A 83 -3.02 -0.47 -5.92
N ALA A 84 -3.06 0.19 -4.77
CA ALA A 84 -2.39 -0.21 -3.55
C ALA A 84 -3.43 -0.57 -2.48
N MET A 85 -3.34 -1.77 -1.91
CA MET A 85 -4.20 -2.23 -0.84
C MET A 85 -3.45 -2.16 0.48
N ASP A 86 -3.88 -1.28 1.40
CA ASP A 86 -3.40 -1.39 2.77
C ASP A 86 -3.94 -2.71 3.36
N ARG A 87 -3.13 -3.36 4.22
CA ARG A 87 -3.63 -4.45 5.05
C ARG A 87 -4.71 -3.93 6.00
N PRO A 88 -5.65 -4.78 6.44
CA PRO A 88 -6.58 -4.39 7.50
C PRO A 88 -5.86 -4.03 8.80
N ARG A 89 -6.57 -3.37 9.73
CA ARG A 89 -6.09 -2.98 11.07
C ARG A 89 -4.89 -2.03 11.09
N ILE A 90 -4.61 -1.35 9.97
CA ILE A 90 -3.64 -0.26 10.01
C ILE A 90 -4.34 0.93 10.70
N PRO A 91 -3.83 1.39 11.85
CA PRO A 91 -4.52 2.38 12.68
C PRO A 91 -4.67 3.72 11.99
N GLN A 92 -5.65 4.51 12.43
CA GLN A 92 -5.69 5.92 12.10
C GLN A 92 -4.44 6.63 12.60
N THR A 93 -3.89 7.52 11.77
CA THR A 93 -2.72 8.30 12.14
C THR A 93 -3.10 9.28 13.27
N PRO A 94 -2.24 9.50 14.28
CA PRO A 94 -2.50 10.50 15.32
C PRO A 94 -2.70 11.90 14.73
N SER A 95 -3.41 12.77 15.47
CA SER A 95 -3.65 14.15 15.04
C SER A 95 -2.34 14.88 14.76
N GLY A 96 -2.27 15.60 13.65
CA GLY A 96 -1.07 16.33 13.20
C GLY A 96 0.04 15.46 12.59
N TRP A 97 -0.07 14.13 12.67
CA TRP A 97 0.85 13.20 12.03
C TRP A 97 0.34 12.78 10.66
N GLN A 98 1.24 12.40 9.77
CA GLN A 98 0.88 11.91 8.44
C GLN A 98 1.60 10.61 8.08
N ARG A 99 0.84 9.54 7.80
CA ARG A 99 1.37 8.34 7.15
C ARG A 99 1.49 8.56 5.63
N ILE A 100 2.71 8.52 5.09
CA ILE A 100 2.98 8.71 3.66
C ILE A 100 3.53 7.43 3.02
N LEU A 101 3.21 7.24 1.74
CA LEU A 101 3.64 6.10 0.93
C LEU A 101 4.59 6.59 -0.16
N ARG A 102 5.72 5.91 -0.32
CA ARG A 102 6.63 6.12 -1.46
C ARG A 102 6.65 4.86 -2.32
N ILE A 103 6.07 4.94 -3.51
CA ILE A 103 6.08 3.81 -4.45
C ILE A 103 7.50 3.56 -4.94
N ARG A 104 7.86 2.28 -5.03
CA ARG A 104 9.13 1.85 -5.61
C ARG A 104 8.96 1.55 -7.09
N ALA A 105 10.06 1.68 -7.84
CA ALA A 105 10.09 1.23 -9.22
C ALA A 105 9.77 -0.27 -9.32
N GLU A 106 9.19 -0.67 -10.45
CA GLU A 106 8.88 -2.07 -10.73
C GLU A 106 10.14 -2.95 -10.64
N GLY A 107 9.99 -4.18 -10.15
CA GLY A 107 11.10 -5.13 -9.98
C GLY A 107 11.74 -5.12 -8.58
N GLY A 108 11.35 -4.21 -7.68
CA GLY A 108 11.78 -4.24 -6.27
C GLY A 108 11.07 -5.29 -5.41
N THR A 109 11.69 -5.68 -4.29
CA THR A 109 11.12 -6.64 -3.32
C THR A 109 9.94 -6.10 -2.50
N LYS A 110 9.70 -4.78 -2.55
CA LYS A 110 8.60 -4.11 -1.86
C LYS A 110 7.89 -3.19 -2.84
N PHE A 111 6.57 -3.09 -2.72
CA PHE A 111 5.76 -2.20 -3.54
C PHE A 111 5.93 -0.73 -3.16
N ALA A 112 6.01 -0.45 -1.87
CA ALA A 112 6.20 0.90 -1.35
C ALA A 112 7.01 0.89 -0.05
N ASP A 113 7.63 2.03 0.26
CA ASP A 113 8.09 2.38 1.60
C ASP A 113 7.00 3.18 2.32
N VAL A 114 6.92 3.01 3.65
CA VAL A 114 6.03 3.76 4.53
C VAL A 114 6.87 4.69 5.38
N TYR A 115 6.43 5.94 5.49
CA TYR A 115 6.99 6.89 6.44
C TYR A 115 5.88 7.52 7.26
N TYR A 116 6.23 8.02 8.44
CA TYR A 116 5.40 8.97 9.17
C TYR A 116 6.09 10.32 9.16
N VAL A 117 5.31 11.38 9.02
CA VAL A 117 5.76 12.77 9.18
C VAL A 117 5.13 13.29 10.45
N ALA A 118 5.96 13.70 11.40
CA ALA A 118 5.55 14.34 12.64
C ALA A 118 5.06 15.78 12.40
N PRO A 119 4.32 16.40 13.34
CA PRO A 119 3.97 17.81 13.29
C PRO A 119 5.19 18.74 13.09
N SER A 120 6.35 18.34 13.60
CA SER A 120 7.65 19.01 13.41
C SER A 120 8.22 18.91 11.98
N ASN A 121 7.52 18.24 11.06
CA ASN A 121 8.00 17.81 9.74
C ASN A 121 9.13 16.76 9.77
N LYS A 122 9.45 16.19 10.94
CA LYS A 122 10.39 15.06 11.03
C LYS A 122 9.81 13.84 10.33
N ARG A 123 10.55 13.30 9.37
CA ARG A 123 10.21 12.03 8.71
C ARG A 123 10.86 10.85 9.43
N LEU A 124 10.04 9.86 9.76
CA LEU A 124 10.42 8.60 10.41
C LEU A 124 10.13 7.45 9.46
N ARG A 125 11.01 6.45 9.40
CA ARG A 125 10.91 5.29 8.48
C ARG A 125 10.79 3.94 9.18
N SER A 126 10.76 3.89 10.51
CA SER A 126 10.62 2.65 11.25
C SER A 126 10.08 2.85 12.66
N MET A 127 9.63 1.77 13.29
CA MET A 127 9.27 1.77 14.71
C MET A 127 10.46 2.14 15.61
N VAL A 128 11.69 1.71 15.27
CA VAL A 128 12.88 2.04 16.08
C VAL A 128 13.12 3.55 16.09
N GLU A 129 13.03 4.19 14.93
CA GLU A 129 13.14 5.65 14.83
C GLU A 129 12.00 6.36 15.54
N LEU A 130 10.78 5.82 15.48
CA LEU A 130 9.63 6.36 16.18
C LEU A 130 9.81 6.33 17.69
N HIS A 131 10.19 5.20 18.29
CA HIS A 131 10.39 5.10 19.74
C HIS A 131 11.42 6.12 20.21
N ARG A 132 12.60 6.13 19.58
CA ARG A 132 13.64 7.12 19.90
C ARG A 132 13.13 8.55 19.78
N TYR A 133 12.36 8.85 18.73
CA TYR A 133 11.82 10.19 18.53
C TYR A 133 10.80 10.58 19.61
N ILE A 134 9.92 9.66 20.03
CA ILE A 134 8.97 9.93 21.11
C ILE A 134 9.68 10.07 22.47
N ASP A 135 10.75 9.29 22.72
CA ASP A 135 11.56 9.42 23.93
C ASP A 135 12.29 10.77 24.01
N GLU A 136 12.78 11.27 22.87
CA GLU A 136 13.41 12.60 22.73
C GLU A 136 12.39 13.76 22.79
N HIS A 137 11.11 13.47 22.52
CA HIS A 137 10.00 14.44 22.41
C HIS A 137 8.78 14.01 23.24
N PRO A 138 8.88 14.04 24.59
CA PRO A 138 7.83 13.56 25.48
C PRO A 138 6.51 14.34 25.39
N GLU A 139 6.52 15.54 24.81
CA GLU A 139 5.32 16.35 24.54
C GLU A 139 4.26 15.58 23.75
N TYR A 140 4.66 14.75 22.77
CA TYR A 140 3.71 13.98 21.99
C TYR A 140 3.00 12.90 22.82
N ALA A 141 3.71 12.27 23.75
CA ALA A 141 3.10 11.30 24.66
C ALA A 141 2.10 12.00 25.61
N GLN A 142 2.40 13.22 26.07
CA GLN A 142 1.50 14.03 26.90
C GLN A 142 0.25 14.48 26.12
N GLU A 143 0.39 14.72 24.82
CA GLU A 143 -0.72 14.99 23.89
C GLU A 143 -1.54 13.74 23.51
N GLY A 144 -1.20 12.57 24.08
CA GLY A 144 -1.94 11.33 23.89
C GLY A 144 -1.55 10.54 22.64
N VAL A 145 -0.42 10.86 22.00
CA VAL A 145 0.12 10.06 20.89
C VAL A 145 0.53 8.69 21.42
N SER A 146 -0.15 7.64 20.93
CA SER A 146 0.19 6.26 21.28
C SER A 146 1.01 5.61 20.17
N ILE A 147 2.05 4.86 20.55
CA ILE A 147 2.84 4.03 19.63
C ILE A 147 1.95 3.04 18.86
N SER A 148 0.85 2.57 19.45
CA SER A 148 -0.09 1.65 18.78
C SER A 148 -0.78 2.25 17.56
N GLN A 149 -0.78 3.58 17.40
CA GLN A 149 -1.34 4.27 16.24
C GLN A 149 -0.39 4.31 15.03
N PHE A 150 0.80 3.70 15.15
CA PHE A 150 1.80 3.67 14.09
C PHE A 150 2.00 2.26 13.55
N SER A 151 1.92 2.15 12.22
CA SER A 151 2.29 0.95 11.50
C SER A 151 3.02 1.27 10.20
N PHE A 152 4.22 0.70 10.08
CA PHE A 152 5.09 0.80 8.91
C PHE A 152 4.90 -0.34 7.92
N GLN A 153 3.82 -1.13 8.06
CA GLN A 153 3.50 -2.18 7.09
C GLN A 153 3.16 -1.55 5.73
N PRO A 154 3.82 -1.93 4.63
CA PRO A 154 3.53 -1.37 3.31
C PRO A 154 2.24 -1.95 2.74
N PRO A 155 1.52 -1.18 1.90
CA PRO A 155 0.43 -1.74 1.12
C PRO A 155 0.95 -2.76 0.09
N VAL A 156 0.06 -3.64 -0.36
CA VAL A 156 0.32 -4.61 -1.42
C VAL A 156 -0.31 -4.14 -2.73
N PRO A 157 0.29 -4.45 -3.89
CA PRO A 157 -0.34 -4.14 -5.17
C PRO A 157 -1.56 -5.04 -5.38
N LEU A 158 -2.60 -4.50 -6.04
CA LEU A 158 -3.76 -5.30 -6.46
C LEU A 158 -3.44 -6.22 -7.65
N ASP A 159 -2.55 -5.80 -8.54
CA ASP A 159 -2.27 -6.53 -9.79
C ASP A 159 -1.46 -7.82 -9.51
N GLU A 160 -2.04 -8.96 -9.89
CA GLU A 160 -1.42 -10.27 -9.82
C GLU A 160 -0.16 -10.37 -10.69
N LYS A 161 -0.08 -9.62 -11.80
CA LYS A 161 1.10 -9.57 -12.68
C LYS A 161 2.32 -8.94 -12.00
N TYR A 162 2.10 -8.01 -11.07
CA TYR A 162 3.18 -7.48 -10.20
C TYR A 162 3.77 -8.60 -9.33
N SER A 163 2.93 -9.54 -8.88
CA SER A 163 3.34 -10.70 -8.08
C SER A 163 3.94 -11.83 -8.94
N ALA A 164 3.53 -11.98 -10.21
CA ALA A 164 3.96 -13.06 -11.10
C ALA A 164 5.38 -12.89 -11.66
N LYS A 165 5.88 -11.66 -11.87
CA LYS A 165 7.31 -11.42 -12.22
C LYS A 165 8.29 -11.96 -11.17
N ARG A 166 7.82 -12.33 -9.96
CA ARG A 166 8.61 -13.01 -8.93
C ARG A 166 9.03 -14.44 -9.33
N ARG A 167 8.39 -15.07 -10.32
CA ARG A 167 8.66 -16.49 -10.68
C ARG A 167 9.54 -16.67 -11.91
N SER A 168 9.71 -15.66 -12.75
CA SER A 168 10.47 -15.77 -14.00
C SER A 168 11.96 -15.36 -13.91
N GLY A 169 12.45 -14.95 -12.73
CA GLY A 169 13.83 -14.47 -12.55
C GLY A 169 14.79 -15.44 -11.87
N ALA A 170 14.39 -16.68 -11.59
CA ALA A 170 15.20 -17.63 -10.83
C ALA A 170 15.24 -19.03 -11.47
N TYR A 171 15.53 -19.13 -12.77
CA TYR A 171 16.14 -20.32 -13.38
C TYR A 171 16.92 -19.88 -14.61
N GLY A 172 18.20 -19.58 -14.38
CA GLY A 172 19.19 -19.26 -15.40
C GLY A 172 20.56 -19.75 -14.92
N ALA A 173 20.65 -21.02 -14.54
CA ALA A 173 21.92 -21.70 -14.30
C ALA A 173 22.20 -22.59 -15.51
N ILE A 174 22.80 -21.92 -16.51
CA ILE A 174 23.78 -22.40 -17.50
C ILE A 174 23.99 -23.93 -17.51
N GLU A 175 23.47 -24.59 -18.55
CA GLU A 175 24.01 -25.87 -19.05
C GLU A 175 25.34 -25.59 -19.75
N THR A 176 26.45 -25.92 -19.11
CA THR A 176 27.72 -26.15 -19.84
C THR A 176 27.80 -27.62 -20.21
N GLN A 177 27.58 -27.88 -21.50
CA GLN A 177 27.97 -29.10 -22.17
C GLN A 177 29.49 -29.25 -22.09
N ASN A 178 29.97 -30.38 -21.59
CA ASN A 178 31.29 -30.92 -21.94
C ASN A 178 31.10 -32.39 -22.30
N ASN A 179 31.13 -32.65 -23.60
CA ASN A 179 31.42 -33.97 -24.15
C ASN A 179 32.89 -34.28 -23.87
N ASP A 180 33.19 -35.48 -23.36
CA ASP A 180 34.35 -36.23 -23.82
C ASP A 180 34.15 -37.73 -23.60
N SER A 181 34.64 -38.49 -24.57
CA SER A 181 34.34 -39.88 -24.87
C SER A 181 35.25 -40.85 -24.11
N ALA A 182 34.73 -42.00 -23.67
CA ALA A 182 35.50 -43.24 -23.55
C ALA A 182 34.59 -44.49 -23.43
N ALA A 183 34.56 -45.24 -24.54
CA ALA A 183 34.37 -46.69 -24.79
C ALA A 183 33.56 -47.63 -23.85
N PRO A 184 32.85 -48.62 -24.44
CA PRO A 184 32.08 -49.63 -23.72
C PRO A 184 32.93 -50.83 -23.28
N GLN A 185 32.60 -51.43 -22.14
CA GLN A 185 32.98 -52.81 -21.82
C GLN A 185 31.73 -53.68 -21.63
N THR A 186 31.71 -54.72 -22.46
CA THR A 186 30.79 -55.84 -22.54
C THR A 186 30.83 -56.75 -21.31
N GLN A 187 29.66 -57.25 -20.90
CA GLN A 187 29.54 -58.59 -20.30
C GLN A 187 28.44 -59.35 -21.05
N ASN A 188 28.87 -60.49 -21.63
CA ASN A 188 28.18 -61.57 -22.35
C ASN A 188 27.67 -61.31 -23.76
#